data_AF-A0A0L0QQ33-F1
#
_entry.id   AF-A0A0L0QQ33-F1
#
_cell.length_a   1.000
_cell.length_b   1.000
_cell.length_c   1.000
_cell.angle_alpha   90.00
_cell.angle_beta   90.00
_cell.angle_gamma   90.00
#
_symmetry.space_group_name_H-M   'P 1'
#
loop_
_entity.id
_entity.type
_entity.pdbx_description
1 polymer ?
#
loop_
_entity_poly.entity_id
_entity_poly.type
_entity_poly.pdbx_seq_one_letter_code
_entity_poly.pdbx_strand_id
1 'polypeptide(L)'
;MKYLSTRKYLMQQIKLVLTKLNNDDAAEINTRILHLIYTRYEHALRALENNEDIKNINIIGGVRAYLDSYSDYQNPLLEEMHKVENMNKELLSK
;
A
#
# COMPACT_ATOMS: atom_id res chain seq x y z
N MET A 1 1.96 -7.61 23.59
CA MET A 1 2.47 -6.29 23.12
C MET A 1 2.91 -6.24 21.65
N LYS A 2 3.28 -7.35 20.98
CA LYS A 2 3.84 -7.37 19.59
C LYS A 2 2.85 -6.99 18.45
N TYR A 3 1.54 -7.00 18.69
CA TYR A 3 0.51 -6.78 17.65
C TYR A 3 0.16 -5.30 17.44
N LEU A 4 0.05 -4.54 18.52
CA LEU A 4 -0.15 -3.09 18.46
C LEU A 4 1.00 -2.40 17.72
N SER A 5 2.22 -2.94 17.81
CA SER A 5 3.38 -2.42 17.08
C SER A 5 3.33 -2.75 15.58
N THR A 6 2.91 -3.96 15.20
CA THR A 6 2.89 -4.39 13.79
C THR A 6 1.81 -3.65 13.00
N ARG A 7 0.62 -3.46 13.59
CA ARG A 7 -0.48 -2.71 12.96
C ARG A 7 -0.15 -1.23 12.79
N LYS A 8 0.42 -0.61 13.82
CA LYS A 8 0.90 0.79 13.75
C LYS A 8 2.00 0.96 12.70
N TYR A 9 2.92 0.00 12.61
CA TYR A 9 3.98 0.03 11.61
C TYR A 9 3.43 -0.12 10.20
N LEU A 10 2.47 -1.03 9.97
CA LEU A 10 1.76 -1.14 8.70
C LEU A 10 1.10 0.18 8.30
N MET A 11 0.42 0.86 9.24
CA MET A 11 -0.19 2.18 8.97
C MET A 11 0.85 3.23 8.58
N GLN A 12 2.01 3.26 9.23
CA GLN A 12 3.10 4.19 8.88
C GLN A 12 3.62 3.94 7.47
N GLN A 13 3.77 2.67 7.10
CA GLN A 13 4.27 2.29 5.79
C GLN A 13 3.25 2.54 4.68
N ILE A 14 1.96 2.36 4.96
CA ILE A 14 0.88 2.78 4.04
C ILE A 14 0.92 4.29 3.83
N LYS A 15 1.11 5.10 4.89
CA LYS A 15 1.24 6.55 4.79
C LYS A 15 2.44 6.96 3.92
N LEU A 16 3.57 6.26 4.05
CA LEU A 16 4.75 6.51 3.22
C LEU A 16 4.48 6.23 1.73
N VAL A 17 3.79 5.13 1.41
CA VAL A 17 3.39 4.80 0.03
C VAL A 17 2.45 5.88 -0.53
N LEU A 18 1.44 6.31 0.23
CA LEU A 18 0.52 7.37 -0.19
C LEU A 18 1.25 8.70 -0.46
N THR A 19 2.21 9.06 0.40
CA THR A 19 3.05 10.26 0.19
C THR A 19 3.87 10.15 -1.09
N LYS A 20 4.47 8.99 -1.38
CA LYS A 20 5.24 8.77 -2.63
C LYS A 20 4.34 8.85 -3.86
N LEU A 21 3.17 8.19 -3.83
CA LEU A 21 2.17 8.25 -4.89
C LEU A 21 1.68 9.68 -5.17
N ASN A 22 1.68 10.57 -4.17
CA ASN A 22 1.27 11.97 -4.32
C ASN A 22 2.41 12.92 -4.72
N ASN A 23 3.67 12.57 -4.44
CA ASN A 23 4.84 13.40 -4.70
C ASN A 23 5.46 13.16 -6.09
N ASP A 24 5.26 11.98 -6.68
CA ASP A 24 5.58 11.75 -8.08
C ASP A 24 4.52 12.47 -8.93
N ASP A 25 4.93 13.58 -9.54
CA ASP A 25 4.18 14.51 -10.38
C ASP A 25 2.70 14.15 -10.62
N ALA A 26 1.81 14.91 -9.98
CA ALA A 26 0.35 14.85 -10.08
C ALA A 26 -0.23 14.86 -11.52
N ALA A 27 0.62 14.92 -12.56
CA ALA A 27 0.26 14.68 -13.95
C ALA A 27 0.02 13.18 -14.28
N GLU A 28 0.68 12.22 -13.61
CA GLU A 28 0.59 10.78 -13.93
C GLU A 28 -0.38 9.95 -13.08
N ILE A 29 -0.91 10.50 -11.98
CA ILE A 29 -2.02 9.88 -11.23
C ILE A 29 -3.28 9.71 -12.12
N ASN A 30 -3.31 10.32 -13.30
CA ASN A 30 -4.34 10.12 -14.34
C ASN A 30 -4.26 8.78 -15.07
N THR A 31 -3.25 7.95 -14.81
CA THR A 31 -3.29 6.55 -15.22
C THR A 31 -4.25 5.77 -14.31
N ARG A 32 -5.13 4.96 -14.91
CA ARG A 32 -6.14 4.19 -14.15
C ARG A 32 -5.52 3.30 -13.06
N ILE A 33 -4.25 2.90 -13.22
CA ILE A 33 -3.57 1.99 -12.30
C ILE A 33 -3.01 2.67 -11.05
N LEU A 34 -2.34 3.82 -11.15
CA LEU A 34 -1.82 4.52 -9.97
C LEU A 34 -2.98 5.03 -9.12
N HIS A 35 -4.05 5.52 -9.74
CA HIS A 35 -5.27 5.89 -9.03
C HIS A 35 -5.92 4.70 -8.30
N LEU A 36 -5.95 3.53 -8.92
CA LEU A 36 -6.46 2.30 -8.30
C LEU A 36 -5.60 1.88 -7.09
N ILE A 37 -4.27 1.89 -7.26
CA ILE A 37 -3.33 1.57 -6.18
C ILE A 37 -3.51 2.58 -5.03
N TYR A 38 -3.53 3.87 -5.32
CA TYR A 38 -3.77 4.93 -4.33
C TYR A 38 -5.06 4.69 -3.54
N THR A 39 -6.18 4.48 -4.23
CA THR A 39 -7.49 4.25 -3.61
C THR A 39 -7.48 3.03 -2.69
N ARG A 40 -6.80 1.95 -3.08
CA ARG A 40 -6.65 0.75 -2.24
C ARG A 40 -5.87 1.04 -0.97
N TYR A 41 -4.78 1.80 -1.05
CA TYR A 41 -3.96 2.16 0.10
C TYR A 41 -4.66 3.17 1.01
N GLU A 42 -5.44 4.11 0.47
CA GLU A 42 -6.30 4.99 1.26
C GLU A 42 -7.37 4.21 2.03
N HIS A 43 -8.06 3.29 1.35
CA HIS A 43 -9.05 2.44 1.99
C HIS A 43 -8.43 1.59 3.09
N ALA A 44 -7.26 1.01 2.84
CA ALA A 44 -6.49 0.26 3.82
C ALA A 44 -6.17 1.10 5.07
N LEU A 45 -5.71 2.33 4.88
CA LEU A 45 -5.40 3.22 5.98
C LEU A 45 -6.65 3.52 6.82
N ARG A 46 -7.76 3.87 6.17
CA ARG A 46 -9.04 4.17 6.87
C ARG A 46 -9.54 2.96 7.65
N ALA A 47 -9.55 1.78 7.04
CA ALA A 47 -9.90 0.53 7.72
C ALA A 47 -9.00 0.27 8.93
N LEU A 48 -7.69 0.54 8.81
CA LEU A 48 -6.77 0.43 9.93
C LEU A 48 -7.09 1.45 11.04
N GLU A 49 -7.29 2.72 10.71
CA GLU A 49 -7.63 3.76 11.69
C GLU A 49 -8.94 3.45 12.43
N ASN A 50 -9.91 2.83 11.76
CA ASN A 50 -11.21 2.43 12.32
C ASN A 50 -11.20 1.10 13.09
N ASN A 51 -10.04 0.47 13.28
CA ASN A 51 -9.93 -0.85 13.93
C ASN A 51 -10.69 -1.99 13.19
N GLU A 52 -10.90 -1.86 11.88
CA GLU A 52 -11.50 -2.91 11.06
C GLU A 52 -10.56 -4.12 10.93
N ASP A 53 -11.14 -5.28 10.60
CA ASP A 53 -10.43 -6.53 10.36
C ASP A 53 -9.47 -6.37 9.17
N ILE A 54 -8.22 -6.81 9.35
CA ILE A 54 -7.18 -6.79 8.33
C ILE A 54 -7.59 -7.56 7.06
N LYS A 55 -8.48 -8.55 7.18
CA LYS A 55 -9.04 -9.31 6.06
C LYS A 55 -9.86 -8.46 5.08
N ASN A 56 -10.34 -7.30 5.51
CA ASN A 56 -11.11 -6.38 4.69
C ASN A 56 -10.23 -5.41 3.87
N ILE A 57 -8.90 -5.53 4.00
CA ILE A 57 -7.95 -4.66 3.30
C ILE A 57 -7.43 -5.32 2.03
N ASN A 58 -7.57 -4.64 0.90
CA ASN A 58 -7.14 -5.12 -0.42
C ASN A 58 -5.95 -4.32 -0.98
N ILE A 59 -4.74 -4.60 -0.46
CA ILE A 59 -3.49 -3.98 -0.92
C ILE A 59 -2.54 -4.96 -1.63
N ILE A 60 -2.80 -6.27 -1.56
CA ILE A 60 -1.97 -7.30 -2.18
C ILE A 60 -2.09 -7.24 -3.71
N GLY A 61 -0.97 -7.36 -4.42
CA GLY A 61 -0.92 -7.32 -5.87
C GLY A 61 -0.81 -5.91 -6.46
N GLY A 62 -0.67 -4.87 -5.63
CA GLY A 62 -0.37 -3.52 -6.08
C GLY A 62 0.98 -3.44 -6.81
N VAL A 63 2.01 -4.12 -6.28
CA VAL A 63 3.35 -4.17 -6.90
C VAL A 63 3.27 -4.74 -8.32
N ARG A 64 2.58 -5.88 -8.47
CA ARG A 64 2.38 -6.51 -9.78
C ARG A 64 1.59 -5.60 -10.73
N ALA A 65 0.52 -4.99 -10.24
CA ALA A 65 -0.31 -4.10 -11.04
C ALA A 65 0.48 -2.90 -11.59
N TYR A 66 1.37 -2.32 -10.77
CA TYR A 66 2.30 -1.28 -11.20
C TYR A 66 3.25 -1.80 -12.30
N LEU A 67 3.96 -2.91 -12.03
CA LEU A 67 4.95 -3.47 -12.96
C LEU A 67 4.35 -3.87 -14.29
N ASP A 68 3.16 -4.49 -14.29
CA ASP A 68 2.43 -4.88 -15.50
C ASP A 68 2.04 -3.65 -16.35
N SER A 69 1.92 -2.47 -15.73
CA SER A 69 1.52 -1.23 -16.43
C SER A 69 2.69 -0.38 -16.91
N TYR A 70 3.79 -0.32 -16.15
CA TYR A 70 4.91 0.59 -16.42
C TYR A 70 6.20 -0.10 -16.79
N SER A 71 6.39 -1.36 -16.40
CA SER A 71 7.66 -2.07 -16.51
C SER A 71 8.85 -1.31 -15.88
N ASP A 72 8.60 -0.40 -14.93
CA ASP A 72 9.63 0.35 -14.19
C ASP A 72 10.00 -0.39 -12.91
N TYR A 73 10.97 -1.29 -13.00
CA TYR A 73 11.41 -2.13 -11.88
C TYR A 73 12.30 -1.41 -10.87
N GLN A 74 12.83 -0.22 -11.21
CA GLN A 74 13.74 0.53 -10.35
C GLN A 74 13.03 1.62 -9.56
N ASN A 75 11.70 1.75 -9.71
CA ASN A 75 10.95 2.78 -9.03
C ASN A 75 11.03 2.61 -7.49
N PRO A 76 11.46 3.64 -6.73
CA PRO A 76 11.56 3.58 -5.28
C PRO A 76 10.20 3.48 -4.55
N LEU A 77 9.09 3.60 -5.26
CA LEU A 77 7.75 3.28 -4.77
C LEU A 77 7.59 1.76 -4.53
N LEU A 78 8.16 0.93 -5.40
CA LEU A 78 7.96 -0.53 -5.39
C LEU A 78 8.49 -1.17 -4.11
N GLU A 79 9.62 -0.69 -3.59
CA GLU A 79 10.18 -1.20 -2.34
C GLU A 79 9.21 -0.99 -1.17
N GLU A 80 8.61 0.19 -1.07
CA GLU A 80 7.66 0.51 0.00
C GLU A 80 6.33 -0.24 -0.17
N MET A 81 5.85 -0.37 -1.41
CA MET A 81 4.67 -1.19 -1.70
C MET A 81 4.89 -2.66 -1.31
N HIS A 82 6.05 -3.22 -1.65
CA HIS A 82 6.39 -4.61 -1.34
C HIS A 82 6.49 -4.86 0.17
N LYS A 83 7.09 -3.91 0.93
CA LYS A 83 7.11 -3.95 2.40
C LYS A 83 5.69 -4.03 2.96
N VAL A 84 4.80 -3.16 2.50
CA VAL A 84 3.39 -3.13 2.93
C VAL A 84 2.67 -4.44 2.62
N GLU A 85 2.83 -4.98 1.41
CA GLU A 85 2.20 -6.25 1.04
C GLU A 85 2.67 -7.42 1.91
N ASN A 86 3.96 -7.48 2.25
CA ASN A 86 4.50 -8.56 3.08
C ASN A 86 4.01 -8.47 4.53
N MET A 87 3.99 -7.26 5.10
CA MET A 87 3.41 -7.05 6.43
C MET A 87 1.92 -7.44 6.48
N ASN A 88 1.16 -7.10 5.44
CA ASN A 88 -0.24 -7.49 5.35
C ASN A 88 -0.41 -9.01 5.29
N LYS A 89 0.40 -9.71 4.48
CA LYS A 89 0.42 -11.18 4.42
C LYS A 89 0.77 -11.82 5.76
N GLU A 90 1.75 -11.29 6.48
CA GLU A 90 2.12 -11.77 7.82
C GLU A 90 1.02 -11.59 8.88
N LEU A 91 0.16 -10.57 8.71
CA LEU A 91 -0.99 -10.35 9.57
C LEU A 91 -2.17 -11.25 9.19
N LEU A 92 -2.32 -11.59 7.91
CA LEU A 92 -3.37 -12.49 7.42
C LEU A 92 -3.06 -13.98 7.70
N SER A 93 -1.79 -14.35 7.85
CA SER A 93 -1.36 -15.73 8.10
C SER A 93 -1.36 -16.15 9.58
N LYS A 94 -1.85 -15.27 10.46
CA LYS A 94 -1.93 -15.48 11.92
C LYS A 94 -3.38 -15.51 12.36
#